data_AF-A0A836XGM7-F1
#
_entry.id   AF-A0A836XGM7-F1
#
_cell.length_a   1.000
_cell.length_b   1.000
_cell.length_c   1.000
_cell.angle_alpha   90.00
_cell.angle_beta   90.00
_cell.angle_gamma   90.00
#
_symmetry.space_group_name_H-M   'P 1'
#
loop_
_entity.id
_entity.type
_entity.pdbx_description
1 polymer ?
#
loop_
_entity_poly.entity_id
_entity_poly.type
_entity_poly.pdbx_seq_one_letter_code
_entity_poly.pdbx_strand_id
1 'polypeptide(L)' 'MHLHFADDAVKSAVDTLAELEAGEPSILAAGGGSSLTVGPQTLQEGEAEIIAERLRQILAG' A
#
# COMPACT_ATOMS: atom_id res chain seq x y z
N MET A 1 0.36 -9.60 0.76
CA MET A 1 0.74 -9.14 -0.61
C MET A 1 2.07 -8.41 -0.53
N HIS A 2 2.95 -8.56 -1.53
CA HIS A 2 4.26 -7.88 -1.58
C HIS A 2 4.35 -7.01 -2.84
N LEU A 3 4.74 -5.75 -2.68
CA LEU A 3 4.92 -4.75 -3.72
C LEU A 3 6.39 -4.33 -3.78
N HIS A 4 6.91 -4.19 -5.00
CA HIS A 4 8.26 -3.69 -5.27
C HIS A 4 8.17 -2.42 -6.09
N PHE A 5 8.94 -1.42 -5.71
CA PHE A 5 9.01 -0.12 -6.36
C PHE A 5 10.34 -0.03 -7.10
N ALA A 6 10.26 0.39 -8.36
CA ALA A 6 11.45 0.70 -9.15
C ALA A 6 12.09 2.01 -8.65
N ASP A 7 13.38 2.19 -8.91
CA ASP A 7 14.11 3.41 -8.50
C ASP A 7 13.58 4.69 -9.18
N ASP A 8 12.91 4.53 -10.33
CA ASP A 8 12.26 5.61 -11.09
C ASP A 8 10.75 5.70 -10.84
N ALA A 9 10.23 4.98 -9.84
CA ALA A 9 8.83 5.08 -9.48
C ALA A 9 8.48 6.51 -9.06
N VAL A 10 7.34 7.00 -9.56
CA VAL A 10 6.81 8.35 -9.24
C VAL A 10 6.62 8.55 -7.74
N LYS A 11 6.39 7.44 -7.01
CA LYS A 11 6.15 7.44 -5.57
C LYS A 11 7.00 6.37 -4.91
N SER A 12 7.59 6.70 -3.76
CA SER A 12 8.39 5.73 -3.02
C SER A 12 7.50 4.75 -2.23
N ALA A 13 8.07 3.62 -1.84
CA ALA A 13 7.40 2.66 -0.96
C ALA A 13 7.09 3.28 0.43
N VAL A 14 7.93 4.22 0.90
CA VAL A 14 7.76 4.91 2.19
C VAL A 14 6.59 5.90 2.12
N ASP A 15 6.47 6.67 1.04
CA ASP A 15 5.36 7.61 0.87
C ASP A 15 4.04 6.85 0.71
N THR A 16 4.06 5.75 -0.04
CA THR A 16 2.91 4.86 -0.20
C THR A 16 2.49 4.26 1.14
N LEU A 17 3.45 3.86 1.99
CA LEU A 17 3.16 3.36 3.33
C LEU A 17 2.45 4.41 4.19
N ALA A 18 2.98 5.63 4.22
CA ALA A 18 2.40 6.71 5.02
C ALA A 18 0.95 7.02 4.60
N GLU A 19 0.65 7.00 3.31
CA GLU A 19 -0.71 7.25 2.81
C GLU A 19 -1.69 6.10 3.06
N LEU A 20 -1.20 4.85 3.07
CA LEU A 20 -2.01 3.69 3.44
C LEU A 20 -2.42 3.74 4.92
N GLU A 21 -1.49 4.14 5.80
CA GLU A 21 -1.76 4.26 7.24
C GLU A 21 -2.64 5.46 7.58
N ALA A 22 -2.50 6.58 6.85
CA ALA A 22 -3.30 7.80 7.05
C ALA A 22 -4.71 7.73 6.43
N GLY A 23 -5.00 6.71 5.63
CA GLY A 23 -6.31 6.49 5.02
C GLY A 23 -7.37 6.01 6.03
N GLU A 24 -8.63 6.11 5.61
CA GLU A 24 -9.78 5.52 6.33
C GLU A 24 -10.45 4.47 5.42
N PRO A 25 -10.50 3.17 5.79
CA PRO A 25 -9.86 2.58 6.97
C PRO A 25 -8.33 2.59 6.86
N SER A 26 -7.65 2.62 8.01
CA SER A 26 -6.19 2.55 8.06
C SER A 26 -5.73 1.15 7.62
N ILE A 27 -4.84 1.11 6.63
CA ILE A 27 -4.28 -0.12 6.10
C ILE A 27 -2.86 -0.28 6.64
N LEU A 28 -2.71 -1.16 7.63
CA LEU A 28 -1.40 -1.49 8.20
C LEU A 28 -0.58 -2.31 7.19
N ALA A 29 0.55 -1.74 6.81
CA ALA A 29 1.54 -2.40 5.97
C ALA A 29 2.93 -2.29 6.62
N ALA A 30 3.85 -3.14 6.20
CA ALA A 30 5.24 -3.10 6.62
C ALA A 30 6.10 -2.93 5.38
N GLY A 31 6.96 -1.91 5.34
CA GLY A 31 7.76 -1.61 4.17
C GLY A 31 9.01 -0.80 4.48
N GLY A 32 9.94 -0.79 3.53
CA GLY A 32 11.17 -0.02 3.55
C GLY A 32 11.34 0.79 2.26
N GLY A 33 12.56 1.20 1.93
CA GLY A 33 12.81 2.15 0.83
C GLY A 33 12.22 1.75 -0.54
N SER A 34 12.27 0.46 -0.90
CA SER A 34 11.88 -0.03 -2.23
C SER A 34 10.82 -1.14 -2.22
N SER A 35 10.28 -1.50 -1.05
CA SER A 35 9.30 -2.57 -0.96
C SER A 35 8.29 -2.35 0.16
N LEU A 36 7.07 -2.84 -0.08
CA LEU A 36 5.96 -2.77 0.85
C LEU A 36 5.25 -4.12 0.92
N THR A 37 4.88 -4.52 2.13
CA THR A 37 4.19 -5.77 2.43
C THR A 37 2.90 -5.47 3.16
N VAL A 38 1.76 -5.87 2.58
CA VAL A 38 0.46 -5.81 3.25
C VAL A 38 0.20 -7.18 3.90
N GLY A 39 0.04 -7.16 5.23
CA GLY A 39 -0.11 -8.36 6.04
C GLY A 39 -1.50 -9.01 5.94
N PRO A 40 -1.67 -10.27 6.37
CA PRO A 40 -2.92 -11.02 6.25
C PRO A 40 -4.04 -10.56 7.20
N GLN A 41 -3.78 -9.54 8.03
CA GLN A 41 -4.78 -8.91 8.91
C GLN A 41 -5.85 -8.15 8.11
N THR A 42 -5.63 -7.99 6.80
CA THR A 42 -6.47 -7.28 5.83
C THR A 42 -7.04 -8.22 4.75
N LEU A 43 -7.28 -9.49 5.08
CA LEU A 43 -7.78 -10.53 4.16
C LEU A 43 -9.15 -11.08 4.60
N GLN A 44 -10.00 -10.25 5.20
CA GLN A 44 -11.43 -10.55 5.23
C GLN A 44 -12.05 -10.29 3.84
N GLU A 45 -13.20 -10.90 3.58
CA GLU A 45 -13.95 -10.74 2.33
C GLU A 45 -14.23 -9.24 2.08
N GLY A 46 -13.76 -8.68 0.96
CA GLY A 46 -13.90 -7.26 0.62
C GLY A 46 -12.72 -6.36 0.98
N GLU A 47 -11.82 -6.77 1.90
CA GLU A 47 -10.67 -5.93 2.28
C GLU A 47 -9.60 -5.89 1.18
N ALA A 48 -9.43 -6.99 0.43
CA ALA A 48 -8.49 -7.05 -0.68
C ALA A 48 -8.85 -6.03 -1.78
N GLU A 49 -10.14 -5.86 -2.06
CA GLU A 49 -10.67 -4.90 -3.02
C GLU A 49 -10.46 -3.46 -2.53
N ILE A 50 -10.70 -3.19 -1.23
CA ILE A 50 -10.44 -1.88 -0.62
C ILE A 50 -8.96 -1.50 -0.72
N ILE A 51 -8.06 -2.45 -0.44
CA ILE A 51 -6.61 -2.23 -0.53
C ILE A 51 -6.20 -1.99 -1.99
N ALA A 52 -6.69 -2.80 -2.92
CA ALA A 52 -6.37 -2.65 -4.34
C ALA A 52 -6.85 -1.31 -4.90
N GLU A 53 -8.06 -0.86 -4.51
CA GLU A 53 -8.59 0.44 -4.88
C GLU A 53 -7.74 1.58 -4.31
N ARG A 54 -7.39 1.51 -3.02
CA ARG A 54 -6.57 2.53 -2.37
C ARG A 54 -5.19 2.63 -3.01
N LEU A 55 -4.53 1.49 -3.25
CA LEU A 55 -3.25 1.47 -3.93
C LEU A 55 -3.35 2.08 -5.32
N ARG A 56 -4.43 1.83 -6.05
CA ARG A 56 -4.64 2.45 -7.35
C ARG A 56 -4.73 3.97 -7.23
N GLN A 57 -5.46 4.49 -6.25
CA GLN A 57 -5.56 5.94 -6.02
C GLN A 57 -4.22 6.57 -5.63
N ILE A 58 -3.47 5.92 -4.72
CA ILE A 58 -2.16 6.40 -4.25
C ILE A 58 -1.13 6.43 -5.38
N LEU A 59 -1.12 5.39 -6.22
CA LEU A 59 -0.14 5.21 -7.30
C LEU A 59 -0.52 5.92 -8.60
N ALA A 60 -1.79 6.26 -8.81
CA ALA A 60 -2.24 6.98 -10.00
C ALA A 60 -1.82 8.46 -10.01
N GLY A 61 -1.53 9.05 -8.84
CA GLY A 61 -1.14 10.46 -8.70
C GLY A 61 -2.32 11.40 -8.77
#